data_AF-A0A2X5NPC7-F1
#
_entry.id   AF-A0A2X5NPC7-F1
#
_cell.length_a   1.000
_cell.length_b   1.000
_cell.length_c   1.000
_cell.angle_alpha   90.00
_cell.angle_beta   90.00
_cell.angle_gamma   90.00
#
_symmetry.space_group_name_H-M   'P 1'
#
loop_
_entity.id
_entity.type
_entity.pdbx_description
1 polymer ?
#
loop_
_entity_poly.entity_id
_entity_poly.type
_entity_poly.pdbx_seq_one_letter_code
_entity_poly.pdbx_strand_id
1 'polypeptide(L)' 'MPAWLSLAAESFWPMLHAGLTFTIPLTLLSFVLGLSLGFIVALIRLYGPKPLKIFARFYVWLLRGTPCWSSYS' A
#
# COMPACT_ATOMS: atom_id res chain seq x y z
N MET A 1 11.67 23.91 -35.48
CA MET A 1 11.49 23.51 -34.06
C MET A 1 12.79 22.88 -33.57
N PRO A 2 13.24 23.12 -32.33
CA PRO A 2 14.54 22.66 -31.88
C PRO A 2 14.53 21.14 -31.61
N ALA A 3 15.63 20.46 -31.97
CA ALA A 3 15.72 18.99 -32.02
C ALA A 3 15.54 18.28 -30.66
N TRP A 4 15.85 18.95 -29.55
CA TRP A 4 15.65 18.40 -28.20
C TRP A 4 14.16 18.28 -27.84
N LEU A 5 13.31 19.15 -28.39
CA LEU A 5 11.88 19.16 -28.11
C LEU A 5 11.17 17.97 -28.79
N SER A 6 11.62 17.61 -30.00
CA SER A 6 11.14 16.43 -30.72
C SER A 6 11.56 15.14 -30.02
N LEU A 7 12.82 15.00 -29.57
CA LEU A 7 13.24 13.80 -28.82
C LEU A 7 12.50 13.63 -27.50
N ALA A 8 12.29 14.72 -26.77
CA ALA A 8 11.53 14.70 -25.53
C ALA A 8 10.08 14.25 -25.79
N ALA A 9 9.40 14.80 -26.80
CA ALA A 9 8.03 14.43 -27.15
C ALA A 9 7.91 12.97 -27.62
N GLU A 10 8.86 12.50 -28.43
CA GLU A 10 8.90 11.11 -28.93
C GLU A 10 9.16 10.10 -27.81
N SER A 11 9.96 10.44 -26.79
CA SER A 11 10.28 9.55 -25.65
C SER A 11 9.21 9.59 -24.55
N PHE A 12 8.45 10.67 -24.46
CA PHE A 12 7.41 10.84 -23.44
C PHE A 12 6.26 9.85 -23.62
N TRP A 13 5.84 9.63 -24.87
CA TRP A 13 4.73 8.73 -25.20
C TRP A 13 4.97 7.26 -24.78
N PRO A 14 6.10 6.61 -25.13
CA PRO A 14 6.38 5.24 -24.69
C PRO A 14 6.60 5.13 -23.18
N MET A 15 7.20 6.13 -22.52
CA MET A 15 7.35 6.14 -21.05
C MET A 15 5.99 6.25 -20.35
N LEU A 16 5.06 7.07 -20.86
CA LEU A 16 3.72 7.18 -20.31
C LEU A 16 2.94 5.88 -20.49
N HIS A 17 3.02 5.27 -21.68
CA HIS A 17 2.36 3.99 -21.96
C HIS A 17 2.91 2.85 -21.10
N ALA A 18 4.24 2.74 -20.96
CA ALA A 18 4.88 1.78 -20.08
C ALA A 18 4.52 2.05 -18.62
N GLY A 19 4.57 3.31 -18.18
CA GLY A 19 4.19 3.73 -16.84
C GLY A 19 2.76 3.33 -16.49
N LEU A 20 1.79 3.58 -17.36
CA LEU A 20 0.39 3.17 -17.16
C LEU A 20 0.25 1.64 -17.13
N THR A 21 0.89 0.94 -18.06
CA THR A 21 0.81 -0.53 -18.17
C THR A 21 1.41 -1.24 -16.96
N PHE A 22 2.46 -0.70 -16.33
CA PHE A 22 3.10 -1.30 -15.16
C PHE A 22 2.55 -0.78 -13.83
N THR A 23 2.23 0.52 -13.74
CA THR A 23 1.78 1.15 -12.49
C THR A 23 0.35 0.76 -12.14
N ILE A 24 -0.56 0.64 -13.11
CA ILE A 24 -1.96 0.28 -12.85
C ILE A 24 -2.07 -1.13 -12.22
N PRO A 25 -1.50 -2.21 -12.78
CA PRO A 25 -1.61 -3.51 -12.15
C PRO A 25 -0.87 -3.57 -10.81
N LEU A 26 0.29 -2.90 -10.70
CA LEU A 26 1.06 -2.90 -9.45
C LEU A 26 0.33 -2.14 -8.32
N THR A 27 -0.30 -1.02 -8.63
CA THR A 27 -1.10 -0.25 -7.67
C THR A 27 -2.35 -1.03 -7.29
N LEU A 28 -3.05 -1.66 -8.24
CA LEU A 28 -4.22 -2.49 -7.95
C LEU A 28 -3.85 -3.67 -7.03
N LEU A 29 -2.75 -4.37 -7.32
CA LEU A 29 -2.28 -5.49 -6.50
C LEU A 29 -1.94 -5.02 -5.08
N SER A 30 -1.22 -3.90 -4.95
CA SER A 30 -0.88 -3.31 -3.65
C SER A 30 -2.14 -2.88 -2.89
N PHE A 31 -3.14 -2.34 -3.59
CA PHE A 31 -4.39 -1.91 -3.00
C PHE A 31 -5.18 -3.11 -2.47
N VAL A 32 -5.32 -4.17 -3.27
CA VAL A 32 -6.00 -5.41 -2.87
C VAL A 32 -5.31 -6.02 -1.65
N LEU A 33 -3.99 -6.14 -1.66
CA LEU A 33 -3.23 -6.68 -0.53
C LEU A 33 -3.41 -5.82 0.73
N GLY A 34 -3.29 -4.51 0.62
CA GLY A 34 -3.52 -3.58 1.73
C GLY A 34 -4.95 -3.64 2.27
N LEU A 35 -5.94 -3.74 1.39
CA LEU A 35 -7.36 -3.83 1.74
C LEU A 35 -7.66 -5.16 2.44
N SER A 36 -7.17 -6.28 1.91
CA SER A 36 -7.33 -7.61 2.51
C SER A 36 -6.72 -7.67 3.90
N LEU A 37 -5.51 -7.13 4.08
CA LEU A 37 -4.86 -7.06 5.39
C LEU A 37 -5.68 -6.19 6.37
N GLY A 38 -6.12 -5.01 5.95
CA GLY A 38 -6.97 -4.14 6.77
C GLY A 38 -8.31 -4.79 7.15
N PHE A 39 -8.90 -5.53 6.21
CA PHE A 39 -10.17 -6.25 6.41
C PHE A 39 -10.02 -7.38 7.42
N ILE A 40 -8.97 -8.20 7.31
CA ILE A 40 -8.66 -9.27 8.27
C ILE A 40 -8.45 -8.69 9.67
N VAL A 41 -7.69 -7.60 9.78
CA VAL A 41 -7.47 -6.89 11.05
C VAL A 41 -8.79 -6.39 11.65
N ALA A 42 -9.69 -5.82 10.84
CA ALA A 42 -10.99 -5.35 11.29
C ALA A 42 -11.87 -6.49 11.82
N LEU A 43 -11.88 -7.64 11.13
CA LEU A 43 -12.59 -8.85 11.56
C LEU A 43 -12.05 -9.39 12.89
N ILE A 44 -10.73 -9.48 13.03
CA ILE A 44 -10.08 -9.92 14.28
C ILE A 44 -10.41 -8.95 15.42
N ARG A 45 -10.49 -7.65 15.16
CA ARG A 45 -10.86 -6.65 16.17
C ARG A 45 -12.30 -6.83 16.65
N LEU A 46 -13.22 -7.19 15.76
CA LEU A 46 -14.65 -7.33 16.04
C LEU A 46 -14.97 -8.63 16.79
N TYR A 47 -14.40 -9.77 16.37
CA TYR A 47 -14.76 -11.09 16.89
C TYR A 47 -13.66 -11.78 17.73
N GLY A 48 -12.45 -11.21 17.80
CA GLY A 48 -11.29 -11.90 18.38
C GLY A 48 -11.14 -11.80 19.91
N PRO A 49 -10.82 -12.90 20.61
CA PRO A 49 -10.41 -12.89 22.01
C PRO A 49 -9.07 -12.16 22.23
N LYS A 50 -8.78 -11.76 23.47
CA LYS A 50 -7.64 -10.89 23.87
C LYS A 50 -6.28 -11.17 23.17
N PRO A 51 -5.81 -12.42 22.97
CA PRO A 51 -4.51 -12.67 22.31
C PRO A 51 -4.50 -12.35 20.81
N LEU A 52 -5.60 -12.55 20.09
CA LEU A 52 -5.68 -12.27 18.65
C LEU A 52 -5.66 -10.76 18.39
N LYS A 53 -6.21 -9.97 19.32
CA LYS A 53 -6.13 -8.50 19.31
C LYS A 53 -4.69 -7.98 19.49
N ILE A 54 -3.80 -8.74 20.14
CA ILE A 54 -2.38 -8.36 20.30
C ILE A 54 -1.65 -8.52 18.97
N PHE A 55 -1.84 -9.63 18.26
CA PHE A 55 -1.26 -9.83 16.92
C PHE A 55 -1.80 -8.80 15.90
N ALA A 56 -3.10 -8.54 15.89
CA ALA A 56 -3.68 -7.50 15.04
C ALA A 56 -3.13 -6.10 15.39
N ARG A 57 -2.92 -5.81 16.68
CA ARG A 57 -2.25 -4.56 17.11
C ARG A 57 -0.81 -4.49 16.65
N PHE A 58 -0.05 -5.58 16.75
CA PHE A 58 1.34 -5.62 16.28
C PHE A 58 1.42 -5.37 14.77
N TYR A 59 0.52 -5.98 14.00
CA TYR A 59 0.45 -5.77 12.55
C TYR A 59 0.10 -4.32 12.19
N VAL A 60 -0.92 -3.75 12.86
CA VAL A 60 -1.31 -2.34 12.70
C VAL A 60 -0.21 -1.40 13.18
N TRP A 61 0.50 -1.76 14.25
CA TRP A 61 1.59 -0.99 14.81
C TRP A 61 2.75 -0.84 13.82
N LEU A 62 3.16 -1.95 13.21
CA LEU A 62 4.22 -1.98 12.20
C LEU A 62 3.90 -1.03 11.03
N LEU A 63 2.63 -0.99 10.61
CA LEU A 63 2.14 -0.11 9.55
C LEU A 63 1.92 1.35 9.99
N ARG A 64 1.65 1.60 11.28
CA ARG A 64 1.35 2.95 11.83
C ARG A 64 2.56 3.62 12.50
N GLY A 65 3.69 2.94 12.62
CA GLY A 65 4.95 3.47 13.16
C GLY A 65 4.90 4.00 14.61
N THR A 66 3.80 3.80 15.34
CA THR A 66 3.53 4.49 16.62
C THR A 66 3.59 3.54 17.80
N PRO A 67 4.72 3.45 18.56
CA PRO A 67 4.92 2.50 19.65
C PRO A 67 3.94 2.74 20.80
N CYS A 68 2.75 2.13 20.72
CA CYS A 68 1.75 2.11 21.79
C CYS A 68 1.70 0.75 22.50
N TRP A 69 2.63 -0.17 22.20
CA TRP A 69 2.70 -1.49 22.83
C TRP A 69 3.00 -1.44 24.35
N SER A 70 3.43 -0.28 24.88
CA SER A 70 3.85 -0.15 26.27
C SER A 70 2.80 0.48 27.22
N SER A 71 1.70 1.08 26.71
CA SER A 71 0.75 1.77 27.59
C SER A 71 -0.48 0.92 27.89
N TYR A 72 -0.28 -0.24 28.51
CA TYR A 72 -1.24 -0.79 29.48
C TYR A 72 -0.46 -1.66 30.46
N SER A 73 -0.66 -1.32 31.74
CA SER A 73 -0.39 -2.07 32.97
C SER A 73 -0.55 -3.58 32.88
#